data_AF-A0AAD9QGV3-F1
#
_entry.id   AF-A0AAD9QGV3-F1
#
_cell.length_a   1.000
_cell.length_b   1.000
_cell.length_c   1.000
_cell.angle_alpha   90.00
_cell.angle_beta   90.00
_cell.angle_gamma   90.00
#
_symmetry.space_group_name_H-M   'P 1'
#
loop_
_entity.id
_entity.type
_entity.pdbx_description
1 polymer ?
#
loop_
_entity_poly.entity_id
_entity_poly.type
_entity_poly.pdbx_seq_one_letter_code
_entity_poly.pdbx_strand_id
1 'polypeptide(L)'
;MSAAVSELGGYDYVFVSKVPEDWECLVCNLTMKDPVQIVGCGHRMCSICMESLFRRPSPRCPADRQPLSRSKKHQTSCHFKVVSCPNSGCEERLTKQDLEVHISLECSWRTISCKYCGVSFIYNQEQLEAHIHDDCPKTEVPCEFKNLGCSAVFPRSDAKLHLASEVEHHLSLALRGLEATQHQVRALTSLVKDQSEEIRRLEKMSEKYAPYVWKISNFQAVHERAISGEQESLLSEAFYLSKNGYKLRIKLLPNGGCADPEQNKTIRGNYLSVFIKVIPGEYDSILTWPFDKKIRISLIDQEVNKENRVNATKIVYFQHDNRPCPQTEPENGYGFGNFIHHNDLQTRKYLKNDNIFIMVSQA
;
A
#
# COMPACT_ATOMS: atom_id res chain seq x y z
N MET A 1 -69.60 60.17 14.87
CA MET A 1 -68.19 60.58 14.98
C MET A 1 -67.63 59.84 16.19
N SER A 2 -66.66 58.93 16.14
CA SER A 2 -65.52 58.74 15.25
C SER A 2 -65.20 57.25 15.12
N ALA A 3 -64.83 56.81 13.91
CA ALA A 3 -64.08 55.58 13.69
C ALA A 3 -62.70 55.69 14.34
N ALA A 4 -62.22 54.60 14.93
CA ALA A 4 -60.80 54.26 15.09
C ALA A 4 -60.69 52.79 15.54
N VAL A 5 -60.80 51.84 14.60
CA VAL A 5 -60.24 50.48 14.78
C VAL A 5 -59.36 50.15 13.57
N SER A 6 -58.18 50.76 13.56
CA SER A 6 -56.87 50.16 13.31
C SER A 6 -55.88 51.19 13.89
N GLU A 7 -54.92 50.80 14.73
CA GLU A 7 -53.60 50.28 14.36
C GLU A 7 -53.26 49.07 15.27
N LEU A 8 -53.16 47.78 14.92
CA LEU A 8 -53.02 47.00 13.68
C LEU A 8 -53.84 45.69 13.80
N GLY A 9 -55.14 45.78 14.09
CA GLY A 9 -56.03 44.62 14.00
C GLY A 9 -56.35 44.26 12.55
N GLY A 10 -56.43 42.97 12.25
CA GLY A 10 -56.80 42.45 10.92
C GLY A 10 -55.78 42.73 9.81
N TYR A 11 -55.89 42.02 8.70
CA TYR A 11 -55.10 42.29 7.51
C TYR A 11 -55.83 43.25 6.57
N ASP A 12 -55.27 44.44 6.36
CA ASP A 12 -55.78 45.49 5.47
C ASP A 12 -55.10 45.43 4.09
N TYR A 13 -55.11 44.25 3.48
CA TYR A 13 -54.61 44.06 2.11
C TYR A 13 -55.46 43.06 1.35
N VAL A 14 -55.47 43.20 0.02
CA VAL A 14 -56.23 42.31 -0.87
C VAL A 14 -55.50 40.98 -1.00
N PHE A 15 -56.16 39.89 -0.60
CA PHE A 15 -55.62 38.53 -0.74
C PHE A 15 -55.76 38.04 -2.18
N VAL A 16 -54.76 37.28 -2.63
CA VAL A 16 -54.71 36.70 -3.99
C VAL A 16 -55.80 35.64 -4.20
N SER A 17 -56.24 34.97 -3.12
CA SER A 17 -57.31 33.98 -3.13
C SER A 17 -58.48 34.41 -2.24
N LYS A 18 -59.70 33.97 -2.57
CA LYS A 18 -60.89 34.26 -1.78
C LYS A 18 -60.73 33.65 -0.38
N VAL A 19 -60.71 34.49 0.64
CA VAL A 19 -60.68 34.08 2.05
C VAL A 19 -62.09 33.63 2.46
N PRO A 20 -62.25 32.50 3.17
CA PRO A 20 -63.57 32.08 3.67
C PRO A 20 -64.12 33.09 4.68
N GLU A 21 -65.44 33.31 4.66
CA GLU A 21 -66.13 34.31 5.50
C GLU A 21 -65.91 34.06 7.01
N ASP A 22 -65.73 32.81 7.43
CA ASP A 22 -65.43 32.42 8.82
C ASP A 22 -64.07 32.88 9.36
N TRP A 23 -63.26 33.52 8.50
CA TRP A 23 -61.96 34.12 8.84
C TRP A 23 -62.00 35.64 9.00
N GLU A 24 -63.19 36.25 8.93
CA GLU A 24 -63.38 37.67 9.18
C GLU A 24 -63.47 37.97 10.68
N CYS A 25 -62.81 39.05 11.10
CA CYS A 25 -62.79 39.47 12.49
C CYS A 25 -64.08 40.18 12.88
N LEU A 26 -64.73 39.73 13.96
CA LEU A 26 -65.98 40.29 14.51
C LEU A 26 -65.91 41.75 15.03
N VAL A 27 -64.76 42.41 14.95
CA VAL A 27 -64.54 43.77 15.49
C VAL A 27 -64.06 44.74 14.41
N CYS A 28 -63.04 44.35 13.64
CA CYS A 28 -62.49 45.18 12.56
C CYS A 28 -63.04 44.80 11.18
N ASN A 29 -63.76 43.68 11.06
CA ASN A 29 -64.32 43.12 9.83
C ASN A 29 -63.29 42.86 8.72
N LEU A 30 -62.00 42.81 9.07
CA LEU A 30 -60.91 42.39 8.20
C LEU A 30 -60.56 40.92 8.45
N THR A 31 -59.88 40.28 7.51
CA THR A 31 -59.32 38.94 7.71
C THR A 31 -58.45 38.90 8.96
N MET A 32 -58.70 37.93 9.84
CA MET A 32 -58.10 37.91 11.17
C MET A 32 -56.56 37.82 11.14
N LYS A 33 -55.91 38.75 11.84
CA LYS A 33 -54.47 38.71 12.13
C LYS A 33 -54.25 38.22 13.57
N ASP A 34 -53.40 37.21 13.74
CA ASP A 34 -53.17 36.50 15.00
C ASP A 34 -54.49 36.11 15.69
N PRO A 35 -55.28 35.19 15.10
CA PRO A 35 -56.63 34.88 15.57
C PRO A 35 -56.60 34.29 16.98
N VAL A 36 -57.41 34.87 17.87
CA VAL A 36 -57.68 34.36 19.22
C VAL A 36 -59.12 33.90 19.32
N GLN A 37 -59.34 32.81 20.05
CA GLN A 37 -60.67 32.24 20.29
C GLN A 37 -61.18 32.60 21.68
N ILE A 38 -62.42 33.10 21.77
CA ILE A 38 -63.05 33.43 23.03
C ILE A 38 -63.41 32.14 23.79
N VAL A 39 -62.89 32.03 25.01
CA VAL A 39 -63.21 30.94 25.92
C VAL A 39 -64.63 31.14 26.47
N GLY A 40 -65.54 30.22 26.15
CA GLY A 40 -66.95 30.24 26.54
C GLY A 40 -67.88 30.08 25.35
N CYS A 41 -67.64 30.85 24.29
CA CYS A 41 -68.50 30.87 23.11
C CYS A 41 -67.81 30.47 21.79
N GLY A 42 -66.48 30.33 21.78
CA GLY A 42 -65.76 29.78 20.64
C GLY A 42 -65.56 30.72 19.44
N HIS A 43 -66.10 31.94 19.50
CA HIS A 43 -65.94 32.97 18.47
C HIS A 43 -64.48 33.46 18.34
N ARG A 44 -64.03 33.74 17.11
CA ARG A 44 -62.65 34.13 16.80
C ARG A 44 -62.56 35.61 16.39
N MET A 45 -61.46 36.26 16.76
CA MET A 45 -61.14 37.64 16.34
C MET A 45 -59.63 37.89 16.40
N CYS A 46 -59.14 39.03 15.90
CA CYS A 46 -57.72 39.39 16.01
C CYS A 46 -57.30 39.58 17.48
N SER A 47 -56.07 39.20 17.83
CA SER A 47 -55.49 39.38 19.17
C SER A 47 -55.62 40.81 19.69
N ILE A 48 -55.28 41.81 18.87
CA ILE A 48 -55.36 43.24 19.20
C ILE A 48 -56.83 43.69 19.34
N CYS A 49 -57.73 43.17 18.51
CA CYS A 49 -59.16 43.46 18.60
C CYS A 49 -59.74 42.95 19.93
N MET A 50 -59.33 41.75 20.38
CA MET A 50 -59.73 41.20 21.68
C MET A 50 -59.20 42.07 22.85
N GLU A 51 -57.94 42.50 22.78
CA GLU A 51 -57.35 43.41 23.78
C GLU A 51 -58.08 44.76 23.84
N SER A 52 -58.54 45.27 22.70
CA SER A 52 -59.34 46.51 22.65
C SER A 52 -60.69 46.35 23.37
N LEU A 53 -61.34 45.19 23.29
CA LEU A 53 -62.59 44.91 24.00
C LEU A 53 -62.39 44.86 25.52
N PHE A 54 -61.26 44.31 25.99
CA PHE A 54 -60.94 44.26 27.42
C PHE A 54 -60.70 45.63 28.07
N ARG A 55 -60.49 46.70 27.29
CA ARG A 55 -60.40 48.06 27.84
C ARG A 55 -61.75 48.63 28.29
N ARG A 56 -62.86 47.95 27.96
CA ARG A 56 -64.21 48.38 28.35
C ARG A 56 -64.57 47.90 29.77
N PRO A 57 -65.41 48.65 30.53
CA PRO A 57 -65.76 48.30 31.91
C PRO A 57 -66.47 46.93 32.07
N SER A 58 -67.15 46.47 31.03
CA SER A 58 -67.85 45.18 30.99
C SER A 58 -67.68 44.53 29.60
N PRO A 59 -66.55 43.86 29.34
CA PRO A 59 -66.24 43.34 28.02
C PRO A 59 -67.18 42.18 27.69
N ARG A 60 -67.84 42.25 26.53
CA ARG A 60 -68.76 41.22 26.01
C ARG A 60 -68.40 40.89 24.58
N CYS A 61 -68.64 39.64 24.19
CA CYS A 61 -68.46 39.16 22.84
C CYS A 61 -69.35 39.98 21.86
N PRO A 62 -68.82 40.49 20.74
CA PRO A 62 -69.62 41.22 19.76
C PRO A 62 -70.73 40.39 19.11
N ALA A 63 -70.54 39.07 18.97
CA ALA A 63 -71.48 38.19 18.30
C ALA A 63 -72.67 37.77 19.18
N ASP A 64 -72.41 37.29 20.39
CA ASP A 64 -73.44 36.67 21.26
C ASP A 64 -73.64 37.36 22.61
N ARG A 65 -72.89 38.44 22.87
CA ARG A 65 -72.93 39.26 24.10
C ARG A 65 -72.58 38.50 25.38
N GLN A 66 -71.99 37.31 25.28
CA GLN A 66 -71.48 36.60 26.45
C GLN A 66 -70.34 37.40 27.10
N PRO A 67 -70.21 37.37 28.44
CA PRO A 67 -69.13 38.05 29.15
C PRO A 67 -67.77 37.52 28.71
N LEU A 68 -66.85 38.42 28.35
CA LEU A 68 -65.48 38.05 28.03
C LEU A 68 -64.67 37.97 29.32
N SER A 69 -63.90 36.89 29.47
CA SER A 69 -62.95 36.73 30.56
C SER A 69 -61.55 36.52 29.99
N ARG A 70 -60.53 37.12 30.63
CA ARG A 70 -59.12 36.85 30.32
C ARG A 70 -58.77 35.44 30.79
N SER A 71 -59.03 34.44 29.96
CA SER A 71 -58.65 33.07 30.28
C SER A 71 -57.20 32.81 29.89
N LYS A 72 -56.30 32.89 30.86
CA LYS A 72 -54.91 32.38 30.74
C LYS A 72 -54.84 30.85 30.57
N LYS A 73 -55.97 30.14 30.60
CA LYS A 73 -56.04 28.67 30.68
C LYS A 73 -55.74 27.93 29.36
N HIS A 74 -55.89 28.56 28.19
CA HIS A 74 -55.56 27.92 26.90
C HIS A 74 -54.05 27.85 26.65
N GLN A 75 -53.30 28.85 27.13
CA GLN A 75 -51.86 28.98 26.88
C GLN A 75 -51.00 27.88 27.56
N THR A 76 -51.57 27.19 28.54
CA THR A 76 -50.94 26.05 29.23
C THR A 76 -51.20 24.72 28.51
N SER A 77 -52.34 24.56 27.80
CA SER A 77 -52.77 23.29 27.19
C SER A 77 -52.70 23.24 25.65
N CYS A 78 -52.24 24.29 24.97
CA CYS A 78 -52.12 24.29 23.50
C CYS A 78 -51.03 23.31 23.00
N HIS A 79 -51.43 22.30 22.23
CA HIS A 79 -50.55 21.27 21.64
C HIS A 79 -49.63 21.82 20.52
N PHE A 80 -50.02 22.91 19.87
CA PHE A 80 -49.22 23.57 18.82
C PHE A 80 -48.23 24.61 19.36
N LYS A 81 -48.15 24.77 20.68
CA LYS A 81 -47.20 25.68 21.30
C LYS A 81 -45.78 25.19 21.02
N VAL A 82 -44.95 26.06 20.44
CA VAL A 82 -43.53 25.78 20.22
C VAL A 82 -42.78 25.83 21.56
N VAL A 83 -42.06 24.75 21.86
CA VAL A 83 -41.24 24.55 23.06
C VAL A 83 -39.85 24.08 22.66
N SER A 84 -38.84 24.39 23.49
CA SER A 84 -37.48 23.87 23.30
C SER A 84 -37.38 22.44 23.82
N CYS A 85 -36.52 21.64 23.20
CA CYS A 85 -36.17 20.31 23.71
C CYS A 85 -35.58 20.41 25.14
N PRO A 86 -36.01 19.57 26.09
CA PRO A 86 -35.46 19.56 27.46
C PRO A 86 -34.10 18.87 27.57
N ASN A 87 -33.66 18.12 26.54
CA ASN A 87 -32.39 17.41 26.56
C ASN A 87 -31.22 18.39 26.50
N SER A 88 -30.32 18.31 27.48
CA SER A 88 -29.16 19.19 27.57
C SER A 88 -28.24 18.99 26.36
N GLY A 89 -28.08 20.03 25.54
CA GLY A 89 -27.31 20.01 24.28
C GLY A 89 -28.16 20.03 23.01
N CYS A 90 -29.49 19.84 23.11
CA CYS A 90 -30.40 19.97 21.97
C CYS A 90 -30.98 21.39 21.88
N GLU A 91 -30.74 22.09 20.77
CA GLU A 91 -31.24 23.44 20.52
C GLU A 91 -32.55 23.49 19.71
N GLU A 92 -33.12 22.33 19.37
CA GLU A 92 -34.31 22.25 18.53
C GLU A 92 -35.57 22.79 19.23
N ARG A 93 -36.43 23.42 18.42
CA ARG A 93 -37.72 23.99 18.83
C ARG A 93 -38.84 23.34 18.05
N LEU A 94 -39.77 22.72 18.76
CA LEU A 94 -40.77 21.81 18.21
C LEU A 94 -42.13 22.12 18.80
N THR A 95 -43.22 21.66 18.17
CA THR A 95 -44.53 21.74 18.80
C THR A 95 -44.61 20.79 20.01
N LYS A 96 -45.47 21.08 20.99
CA LYS A 96 -45.70 20.14 22.11
C LYS A 96 -46.17 18.76 21.64
N GLN A 97 -46.86 18.68 20.49
CA GLN A 97 -47.31 17.42 19.91
C GLN A 97 -46.13 16.56 19.38
N ASP A 98 -45.13 17.19 18.79
CA ASP A 98 -43.98 16.50 18.17
C ASP A 98 -42.84 16.24 19.17
N LEU A 99 -42.85 16.94 20.32
CA LEU A 99 -41.79 16.87 21.31
C LEU A 99 -41.55 15.44 21.83
N GLU A 100 -42.60 14.65 22.03
CA GLU A 100 -42.48 13.28 22.55
C GLU A 100 -41.76 12.36 21.55
N VAL A 101 -42.11 12.46 20.27
CA VAL A 101 -41.49 11.69 19.20
C VAL A 101 -40.03 12.10 19.05
N HIS A 102 -39.74 13.40 19.09
CA HIS A 102 -38.37 13.89 19.07
C HIS A 102 -37.55 13.33 20.24
N ILE A 103 -37.98 13.52 21.49
CA ILE A 103 -37.19 13.09 22.67
C ILE A 103 -36.96 11.57 22.66
N SER A 104 -37.94 10.79 22.19
CA SER A 104 -37.86 9.33 22.23
C SER A 104 -37.09 8.71 21.05
N LEU A 105 -37.24 9.25 19.84
CA LEU A 105 -36.78 8.58 18.60
C LEU A 105 -35.80 9.40 17.75
N GLU A 106 -35.88 10.72 17.75
CA GLU A 106 -35.17 11.56 16.76
C GLU A 106 -34.02 12.38 17.38
N CYS A 107 -34.15 12.75 18.66
CA CYS A 107 -33.20 13.59 19.35
C CYS A 107 -31.84 12.89 19.46
N SER A 108 -30.79 13.54 18.93
CA SER A 108 -29.40 13.08 19.06
C SER A 108 -28.82 13.19 20.48
N TRP A 109 -29.59 13.78 21.39
CA TRP A 109 -29.26 13.95 22.81
C TRP A 109 -30.24 13.18 23.72
N ARG A 110 -30.96 12.20 23.17
CA ARG A 110 -31.86 11.37 23.97
C ARG A 110 -31.09 10.50 24.94
N THR A 111 -31.74 10.20 26.06
CA THR A 111 -31.19 9.24 27.02
C THR A 111 -31.51 7.82 26.56
N ILE A 112 -30.50 6.98 26.41
CA ILE A 112 -30.68 5.55 26.14
C ILE A 112 -30.08 4.72 27.28
N SER A 113 -30.66 3.55 27.52
CA SER A 113 -30.16 2.58 28.50
C SER A 113 -29.45 1.43 27.80
N CYS A 114 -28.25 1.08 28.26
CA CYS A 114 -27.55 -0.10 27.78
C CYS A 114 -28.38 -1.36 28.11
N LYS A 115 -28.67 -2.19 27.11
CA LYS A 115 -29.47 -3.42 27.26
C LYS A 115 -28.85 -4.48 28.18
N TYR A 116 -27.54 -4.39 28.44
CA TYR A 116 -26.81 -5.33 29.27
C TYR A 116 -26.70 -4.83 30.71
N CYS A 117 -26.12 -3.65 30.92
CA CYS A 117 -25.88 -3.11 32.27
C CYS A 117 -27.02 -2.27 32.84
N GLY A 118 -27.95 -1.79 32.00
CA GLY A 118 -29.10 -0.99 32.40
C GLY A 118 -28.80 0.48 32.72
N VAL A 119 -27.54 0.92 32.64
CA VAL A 119 -27.16 2.31 32.93
C VAL A 119 -27.63 3.22 31.80
N SER A 120 -28.19 4.38 32.17
CA SER A 120 -28.75 5.39 31.27
C SER A 120 -27.77 6.55 31.06
N PHE A 121 -27.60 6.97 29.81
CA PHE A 121 -26.70 8.07 29.43
C PHE A 121 -27.27 8.88 28.25
N ILE A 122 -26.87 10.15 28.11
CA ILE A 122 -27.26 11.10 27.04
C ILE A 122 -26.47 10.77 25.77
N TYR A 123 -27.11 10.55 24.61
CA TYR A 123 -26.50 9.63 23.62
C TYR A 123 -26.74 9.80 22.10
N ASN A 124 -25.69 9.47 21.31
CA ASN A 124 -25.65 9.20 19.85
C ASN A 124 -25.26 7.73 19.53
N GLN A 125 -25.57 7.16 18.36
CA GLN A 125 -25.44 5.70 18.13
C GLN A 125 -24.00 5.13 18.22
N GLU A 126 -22.99 5.81 17.67
CA GLU A 126 -21.59 5.34 17.63
C GLU A 126 -20.98 5.16 19.02
N GLN A 127 -21.32 6.05 19.95
CA GLN A 127 -20.80 5.94 21.30
C GLN A 127 -21.28 4.62 21.96
N LEU A 128 -22.42 4.03 21.56
CA LEU A 128 -23.11 2.97 22.33
C LEU A 128 -22.41 1.67 22.05
N GLU A 129 -22.03 1.52 20.79
CA GLU A 129 -21.16 0.47 20.31
C GLU A 129 -19.82 0.56 21.03
N ALA A 130 -19.23 1.75 21.18
CA ALA A 130 -18.01 1.95 21.97
C ALA A 130 -18.20 1.53 23.45
N HIS A 131 -19.28 1.96 24.12
CA HIS A 131 -19.57 1.51 25.49
C HIS A 131 -19.70 0.00 25.59
N ILE A 132 -20.50 -0.64 24.71
CA ILE A 132 -20.72 -2.09 24.74
C ILE A 132 -19.39 -2.84 24.52
N HIS A 133 -18.57 -2.35 23.60
CA HIS A 133 -17.29 -2.97 23.28
C HIS A 133 -16.25 -2.76 24.40
N ASP A 134 -16.03 -1.53 24.85
CA ASP A 134 -14.88 -1.15 25.68
C ASP A 134 -15.18 -1.10 27.18
N ASP A 135 -16.36 -0.62 27.57
CA ASP A 135 -16.65 -0.24 28.96
C ASP A 135 -17.67 -1.13 29.67
N CYS A 136 -18.55 -1.79 28.93
CA CYS A 136 -19.72 -2.44 29.51
C CYS A 136 -19.30 -3.63 30.39
N PRO A 137 -19.64 -3.62 31.70
CA PRO A 137 -19.18 -4.64 32.64
C PRO A 137 -19.77 -6.03 32.37
N LYS A 138 -20.90 -6.11 31.66
CA LYS A 138 -21.58 -7.36 31.35
C LYS A 138 -21.25 -7.93 29.97
N THR A 139 -20.44 -7.24 29.16
CA THR A 139 -19.99 -7.79 27.88
C THR A 139 -19.07 -8.97 28.13
N GLU A 140 -19.31 -10.08 27.43
CA GLU A 140 -18.45 -11.26 27.50
C GLU A 140 -17.15 -11.01 26.74
N VAL A 141 -16.03 -11.17 27.44
CA VAL A 141 -14.68 -10.96 26.90
C VAL A 141 -13.85 -12.23 27.09
N PRO A 142 -13.01 -12.58 26.12
CA PRO A 142 -12.05 -13.67 26.29
C PRO A 142 -10.94 -13.28 27.25
N CYS A 143 -10.33 -14.26 27.89
CA CYS A 143 -9.12 -14.06 28.70
C CYS A 143 -7.96 -13.48 27.86
N GLU A 144 -7.15 -12.61 28.46
CA GLU A 144 -5.95 -12.03 27.84
C GLU A 144 -4.91 -13.09 27.47
N PHE A 145 -4.91 -14.26 28.15
CA PHE A 145 -4.05 -15.40 27.85
C PHE A 145 -4.59 -16.32 26.73
N LYS A 146 -5.63 -15.90 25.97
CA LYS A 146 -6.20 -16.69 24.87
C LYS A 146 -5.17 -17.17 23.85
N ASN A 147 -4.26 -16.31 23.46
CA ASN A 147 -3.22 -16.65 22.48
C ASN A 147 -2.15 -17.60 23.02
N LEU A 148 -2.08 -17.75 24.35
CA LEU A 148 -1.21 -18.72 25.02
C LEU A 148 -1.94 -20.03 25.36
N GLY A 149 -3.26 -20.10 25.13
CA GLY A 149 -4.06 -21.32 25.25
C GLY A 149 -5.19 -21.27 26.28
N CYS A 150 -5.46 -20.13 26.93
CA CYS A 150 -6.59 -20.01 27.86
C CYS A 150 -7.90 -19.79 27.11
N SER A 151 -8.83 -20.73 27.18
CA SER A 151 -10.11 -20.68 26.44
C SER A 151 -11.25 -19.97 27.19
N ALA A 152 -10.98 -19.36 28.34
CA ALA A 152 -12.01 -18.77 29.18
C ALA A 152 -12.64 -17.52 28.52
N VAL A 153 -13.97 -17.43 28.65
CA VAL A 153 -14.80 -16.29 28.25
C VAL A 153 -15.73 -15.98 29.41
N PHE A 154 -15.82 -14.71 29.81
CA PHE A 154 -16.55 -14.29 31.01
C PHE A 154 -16.99 -12.83 30.90
N PRO A 155 -17.95 -12.37 31.73
CA PRO A 155 -18.30 -10.95 31.82
C PRO A 155 -17.08 -10.10 32.19
N ARG A 156 -16.93 -8.92 31.58
CA ARG A 156 -15.83 -7.97 31.85
C ARG A 156 -15.67 -7.67 33.35
N SER A 157 -16.76 -7.66 34.14
CA SER A 157 -16.72 -7.51 35.60
C SER A 157 -15.90 -8.59 36.31
N ASP A 158 -15.92 -9.80 35.77
CA ASP A 158 -15.38 -11.01 36.42
C ASP A 158 -13.92 -11.28 35.99
N ALA A 159 -13.41 -10.51 35.02
CA ALA A 159 -12.05 -10.64 34.51
C ALA A 159 -10.99 -10.61 35.64
N LYS A 160 -11.13 -9.67 36.59
CA LYS A 160 -10.20 -9.57 37.72
C LYS A 160 -10.24 -10.80 38.63
N LEU A 161 -11.42 -11.38 38.82
CA LEU A 161 -11.59 -12.58 39.65
C LEU A 161 -10.94 -13.79 38.98
N HIS A 162 -11.22 -14.01 37.69
CA HIS A 162 -10.63 -15.10 36.90
C HIS A 162 -9.10 -15.00 36.87
N LEU A 163 -8.56 -13.81 36.59
CA LEU A 163 -7.10 -13.62 36.55
C LEU A 163 -6.46 -13.91 37.91
N ALA A 164 -7.14 -13.61 39.02
CA ALA A 164 -6.66 -13.90 40.37
C ALA A 164 -6.79 -15.38 40.76
N SER A 165 -7.81 -16.10 40.28
CA SER A 165 -7.99 -17.53 40.60
C SER A 165 -7.10 -18.44 39.74
N GLU A 166 -6.80 -18.04 38.51
CA GLU A 166 -6.08 -18.87 37.52
C GLU A 166 -4.61 -18.46 37.33
N VAL A 167 -4.00 -17.75 38.29
CA VAL A 167 -2.61 -17.24 38.18
C VAL A 167 -1.61 -18.36 37.87
N GLU A 168 -1.71 -19.50 38.57
CA GLU A 168 -0.80 -20.64 38.34
C GLU A 168 -0.96 -21.24 36.94
N HIS A 169 -2.20 -21.36 36.46
CA HIS A 169 -2.47 -21.84 35.12
C HIS A 169 -1.89 -20.89 34.06
N HIS A 170 -2.16 -19.58 34.18
CA HIS A 170 -1.63 -18.58 33.27
C HIS A 170 -0.10 -18.51 33.29
N LEU A 171 0.54 -18.64 34.46
CA LEU A 171 1.99 -18.71 34.57
C LEU A 171 2.55 -19.94 33.85
N SER A 172 1.91 -21.10 33.97
CA SER A 172 2.32 -22.31 33.27
C SER A 172 2.24 -22.16 31.74
N LEU A 173 1.20 -21.50 31.23
CA LEU A 173 1.06 -21.20 29.80
C LEU A 173 2.14 -20.22 29.34
N ALA A 174 2.41 -19.19 30.12
CA ALA A 174 3.44 -18.20 29.81
C ALA A 174 4.84 -18.83 29.76
N LEU A 175 5.17 -19.70 30.72
CA LEU A 175 6.46 -20.41 30.75
C LEU A 175 6.63 -21.34 29.54
N ARG A 176 5.59 -22.11 29.19
CA ARG A 176 5.60 -22.95 27.98
C ARG A 176 5.77 -22.13 26.70
N GLY A 177 5.10 -20.98 26.61
CA GLY A 177 5.26 -20.04 25.51
C GLY A 177 6.70 -19.49 25.41
N LEU A 178 7.31 -19.17 26.56
CA LEU A 178 8.69 -18.69 26.62
C LEU A 178 9.70 -19.77 26.20
N GLU A 179 9.52 -21.01 26.66
CA GLU A 179 10.37 -22.13 26.23
C GLU A 179 10.25 -22.37 24.72
N ALA A 180 9.03 -22.41 24.19
CA ALA A 180 8.79 -22.59 22.76
C ALA A 180 9.44 -21.49 21.92
N THR A 181 9.31 -20.22 22.33
CA THR A 181 9.95 -19.09 21.65
C THR A 181 11.47 -19.15 21.76
N GLN A 182 12.02 -19.55 22.92
CA GLN A 182 13.46 -19.74 23.08
C GLN A 182 14.01 -20.85 22.15
N HIS A 183 13.28 -21.95 22.01
CA HIS A 183 13.63 -23.02 21.06
C HIS A 183 13.59 -22.54 19.61
N GLN A 184 12.54 -21.80 19.22
CA GLN A 184 12.42 -21.22 17.88
C GLN A 184 13.57 -20.24 17.58
N VAL A 185 13.90 -19.35 18.52
CA VAL A 185 15.01 -18.40 18.38
C VAL A 185 16.35 -19.12 18.21
N ARG A 186 16.61 -20.17 19.01
CA ARG A 186 17.84 -20.98 18.86
C ARG A 186 17.91 -21.69 17.51
N ALA A 187 16.81 -22.28 17.05
CA ALA A 187 16.74 -22.93 15.74
C ALA A 187 16.99 -21.95 14.59
N LEU A 188 16.32 -20.78 14.63
CA LEU A 188 16.54 -19.70 13.65
C LEU A 188 17.97 -19.19 13.67
N THR A 189 18.57 -19.02 14.86
CA THR A 189 19.97 -18.59 14.98
C THR A 189 20.94 -19.61 14.37
N SER A 190 20.70 -20.90 14.58
CA SER A 190 21.49 -21.96 13.94
C SER A 190 21.35 -21.91 12.41
N LEU A 191 20.12 -21.79 11.90
CA LEU A 191 19.87 -21.73 10.47
C LEU A 191 20.54 -20.51 9.82
N VAL A 192 20.44 -19.34 10.44
CA VAL A 192 21.09 -18.11 9.96
C VAL A 192 22.61 -18.29 9.94
N LYS A 193 23.18 -18.94 10.95
CA LYS A 193 24.62 -19.23 10.98
C LYS A 193 25.03 -20.16 9.84
N ASP A 194 24.30 -21.26 9.64
CA ASP A 194 24.58 -22.25 8.58
C ASP A 194 24.46 -21.61 7.18
N GLN A 195 23.41 -20.81 6.95
CA GLN A 195 23.23 -20.07 5.70
C GLN A 195 24.35 -19.03 5.49
N SER A 196 24.78 -18.33 6.53
CA SER A 196 25.87 -17.35 6.44
C SER A 196 27.21 -18.00 6.09
N GLU A 197 27.48 -19.19 6.64
CA GLU A 197 28.68 -19.96 6.30
C GLU A 197 28.65 -20.42 4.84
N GLU A 198 27.49 -20.85 4.33
CA GLU A 198 27.33 -21.25 2.94
C GLU A 198 27.50 -20.07 1.98
N ILE A 199 26.91 -18.91 2.29
CA ILE A 199 27.13 -17.68 1.50
C ILE A 199 28.61 -17.34 1.43
N ARG A 200 29.33 -17.36 2.56
CA ARG A 200 30.79 -17.10 2.57
C ARG A 200 31.57 -18.10 1.73
N ARG A 201 31.16 -19.38 1.71
CA ARG A 201 31.79 -20.40 0.85
C ARG A 201 31.55 -20.11 -0.62
N LEU A 202 30.32 -19.78 -1.01
CA LEU A 202 29.96 -19.44 -2.38
C LEU A 202 30.68 -18.16 -2.86
N GLU A 203 30.74 -17.12 -2.03
CA GLU A 203 31.49 -15.90 -2.31
C GLU A 203 32.97 -16.19 -2.52
N LYS A 204 33.60 -16.96 -1.62
CA LYS A 204 35.01 -17.36 -1.75
C LYS A 204 35.28 -18.19 -3.02
N MET A 205 34.32 -19.02 -3.44
CA MET A 205 34.41 -19.74 -4.71
C MET A 205 34.27 -18.80 -5.91
N SER A 206 33.36 -17.83 -5.84
CA SER A 206 33.14 -16.86 -6.91
C SER A 206 34.31 -15.88 -7.07
N GLU A 207 34.92 -15.43 -5.98
CA GLU A 207 36.12 -14.58 -5.99
C GLU A 207 37.34 -15.30 -6.57
N LYS A 208 37.41 -16.63 -6.43
CA LYS A 208 38.53 -17.42 -6.92
C LYS A 208 38.60 -17.48 -8.45
N TYR A 209 37.46 -17.39 -9.14
CA TYR A 209 37.37 -17.58 -10.59
C TYR A 209 36.46 -16.52 -11.23
N ALA A 210 36.99 -15.32 -11.41
CA ALA A 210 36.28 -14.27 -12.13
C ALA A 210 36.48 -14.45 -13.65
N PRO A 211 35.40 -14.63 -14.45
CA PRO A 211 35.53 -14.68 -15.90
C PRO A 211 35.92 -13.30 -16.45
N TYR A 212 36.84 -13.28 -17.40
CA TYR A 212 37.18 -12.07 -18.14
C TYR A 212 36.26 -11.92 -19.34
N VAL A 213 35.67 -10.73 -19.55
CA VAL A 213 34.80 -10.45 -20.70
C VAL A 213 35.41 -9.32 -21.51
N TRP A 214 35.76 -9.62 -22.75
CA TRP A 214 36.27 -8.66 -23.71
C TRP A 214 35.17 -8.20 -24.66
N LYS A 215 34.84 -6.91 -24.60
CA LYS A 215 33.94 -6.25 -25.55
C LYS A 215 34.74 -5.74 -26.73
N ILE A 216 34.33 -6.11 -27.94
CA ILE A 216 34.88 -5.57 -29.18
C ILE A 216 33.77 -4.79 -29.86
N SER A 217 33.98 -3.48 -29.97
CA SER A 217 33.06 -2.55 -30.63
C SER A 217 33.46 -2.30 -32.08
N ASN A 218 32.47 -1.89 -32.88
CA ASN A 218 32.62 -1.62 -34.30
C ASN A 218 33.21 -2.82 -35.06
N PHE A 219 32.67 -4.02 -34.79
CA PHE A 219 33.23 -5.28 -35.27
C PHE A 219 33.29 -5.36 -36.79
N GLN A 220 32.34 -4.76 -37.51
CA GLN A 220 32.35 -4.71 -38.96
C GLN A 220 33.60 -3.99 -39.49
N ALA A 221 33.89 -2.80 -38.97
CA ALA A 221 35.10 -2.06 -39.35
C ALA A 221 36.38 -2.82 -38.97
N VAL A 222 36.37 -3.49 -37.82
CA VAL A 222 37.47 -4.38 -37.38
C VAL A 222 37.68 -5.52 -38.39
N HIS A 223 36.60 -6.12 -38.87
CA HIS A 223 36.66 -7.20 -39.86
C HIS A 223 37.17 -6.70 -41.22
N GLU A 224 36.71 -5.54 -41.69
CA GLU A 224 37.15 -4.92 -42.95
C GLU A 224 38.65 -4.58 -42.94
N ARG A 225 39.18 -4.06 -41.81
CA ARG A 225 40.63 -3.84 -41.64
C ARG A 225 41.44 -5.13 -41.65
N ALA A 226 40.87 -6.23 -41.16
CA ALA A 226 41.50 -7.54 -41.22
C ALA A 226 41.45 -8.18 -42.63
N ILE A 227 40.44 -7.84 -43.45
CA ILE A 227 40.35 -8.28 -44.85
C ILE A 227 41.34 -7.52 -45.72
N SER A 228 41.43 -6.19 -45.55
CA SER A 228 42.36 -5.34 -46.29
C SER A 228 43.83 -5.55 -45.92
N GLY A 229 44.09 -6.22 -44.79
CA GLY A 229 45.45 -6.46 -44.28
C GLY A 229 46.03 -5.29 -43.48
N GLU A 230 45.27 -4.20 -43.27
CA GLU A 230 45.69 -3.05 -42.45
C GLU A 230 45.92 -3.47 -40.99
N GLN A 231 45.03 -4.32 -40.46
CA GLN A 231 45.13 -4.84 -39.10
C GLN A 231 44.63 -6.28 -39.03
N GLU A 232 45.53 -7.25 -39.19
CA GLU A 232 45.17 -8.68 -39.25
C GLU A 232 44.74 -9.27 -37.90
N SER A 233 45.18 -8.70 -36.78
CA SER A 233 44.85 -9.22 -35.45
C SER A 233 44.61 -8.14 -34.40
N LEU A 234 43.82 -8.50 -33.39
CA LEU A 234 43.56 -7.69 -32.21
C LEU A 234 44.03 -8.42 -30.96
N LEU A 235 44.51 -7.65 -30.00
CA LEU A 235 44.90 -8.13 -28.69
C LEU A 235 44.00 -7.52 -27.62
N SER A 236 43.57 -8.33 -26.66
CA SER A 236 42.89 -7.81 -25.48
C SER A 236 43.87 -7.14 -24.52
N GLU A 237 43.34 -6.41 -23.54
CA GLU A 237 44.12 -6.10 -22.34
C GLU A 237 44.57 -7.40 -21.66
N ALA A 238 45.67 -7.34 -20.92
CA ALA A 238 46.13 -8.48 -20.14
C ALA A 238 45.23 -8.64 -18.91
N PHE A 239 44.91 -9.89 -18.56
CA PHE A 239 43.99 -10.20 -17.47
C PHE A 239 44.42 -11.45 -16.70
N TYR A 240 43.77 -11.66 -15.56
CA TYR A 240 43.95 -12.81 -14.68
C TYR A 240 42.59 -13.48 -14.47
N LEU A 241 42.55 -14.81 -14.49
CA LEU A 241 41.32 -15.58 -14.21
C LEU A 241 41.19 -16.00 -12.74
N SER A 242 42.27 -15.86 -11.98
CA SER A 242 42.31 -16.09 -10.54
C SER A 242 43.18 -15.02 -9.88
N LYS A 243 42.88 -14.71 -8.61
CA LYS A 243 43.72 -13.83 -7.80
C LYS A 243 45.14 -14.41 -7.73
N ASN A 244 46.15 -13.58 -8.01
CA ASN A 244 47.57 -13.95 -8.05
C ASN A 244 47.86 -15.11 -9.03
N GLY A 245 47.12 -15.21 -10.13
CA GLY A 245 47.24 -16.27 -11.12
C GLY A 245 48.16 -15.95 -12.30
N TYR A 246 48.11 -16.79 -13.33
CA TYR A 246 48.81 -16.56 -14.60
C TYR A 246 48.24 -15.33 -15.32
N LYS A 247 49.13 -14.55 -15.93
CA LYS A 247 48.76 -13.42 -16.77
C LYS A 247 48.43 -13.92 -18.17
N LEU A 248 47.23 -13.63 -18.64
CA LEU A 248 46.69 -14.09 -19.92
C LEU A 248 46.34 -12.90 -20.82
N ARG A 249 46.30 -13.16 -22.12
CA ARG A 249 45.84 -12.19 -23.14
C ARG A 249 45.16 -12.92 -24.29
N ILE A 250 44.11 -12.36 -24.86
CA ILE A 250 43.43 -12.91 -26.05
C ILE A 250 44.06 -12.30 -27.31
N LYS A 251 44.31 -13.14 -28.31
CA LYS A 251 44.59 -12.74 -29.70
C LYS A 251 43.43 -13.17 -30.60
N LEU A 252 42.78 -12.21 -31.24
CA LEU A 252 41.70 -12.41 -32.18
C LEU A 252 42.19 -12.18 -33.60
N LEU A 253 41.84 -13.06 -34.53
CA LEU A 253 41.98 -12.82 -35.96
C LEU A 253 40.58 -12.75 -36.56
N PRO A 254 40.06 -11.54 -36.83
CA PRO A 254 38.69 -11.35 -37.31
C PRO A 254 38.42 -12.09 -38.61
N ASN A 255 39.40 -12.10 -39.52
CA ASN A 255 39.32 -12.70 -40.86
C ASN A 255 39.94 -14.12 -40.92
N GLY A 256 40.12 -14.77 -39.78
CA GLY A 256 40.66 -16.13 -39.71
C GLY A 256 42.19 -16.21 -39.75
N GLY A 257 42.75 -17.26 -39.17
CA GLY A 257 44.18 -17.55 -39.15
C GLY A 257 44.69 -18.32 -40.37
N CYS A 258 45.98 -18.66 -40.34
CA CYS A 258 46.60 -19.49 -41.39
C CYS A 258 45.93 -20.87 -41.47
N ALA A 259 45.88 -21.42 -42.69
CA ALA A 259 45.27 -22.72 -42.96
C ALA A 259 45.88 -23.81 -42.07
N ASP A 260 45.03 -24.71 -41.58
CA ASP A 260 45.49 -25.91 -40.88
C ASP A 260 46.19 -26.82 -41.92
N PRO A 261 47.49 -27.11 -41.76
CA PRO A 261 48.23 -27.98 -42.68
C PRO A 261 47.60 -29.38 -42.79
N GLU A 262 46.89 -29.84 -41.75
CA GLU A 262 46.33 -31.19 -41.68
C GLU A 262 44.93 -31.31 -42.30
N GLN A 263 44.17 -30.21 -42.43
CA GLN A 263 42.73 -30.27 -42.76
C GLN A 263 42.33 -29.72 -44.14
N ASN A 264 43.28 -29.23 -44.94
CA ASN A 264 43.06 -28.72 -46.32
C ASN A 264 41.80 -27.82 -46.47
N LYS A 265 41.50 -27.03 -45.42
CA LYS A 265 40.34 -26.12 -45.36
C LYS A 265 40.83 -24.69 -45.27
N THR A 266 40.27 -23.82 -46.12
CA THR A 266 40.55 -22.39 -46.09
C THR A 266 39.88 -21.76 -44.87
N ILE A 267 40.67 -21.55 -43.81
CA ILE A 267 40.23 -20.93 -42.55
C ILE A 267 40.11 -19.41 -42.71
N ARG A 268 41.11 -18.80 -43.37
CA ARG A 268 41.13 -17.37 -43.69
C ARG A 268 39.94 -17.01 -44.58
N GLY A 269 39.24 -15.92 -44.27
CA GLY A 269 38.05 -15.47 -45.00
C GLY A 269 36.72 -16.02 -44.49
N ASN A 270 36.71 -17.15 -43.77
CA ASN A 270 35.47 -17.86 -43.43
C ASN A 270 35.20 -17.97 -41.93
N TYR A 271 36.24 -17.87 -41.10
CA TYR A 271 36.15 -18.09 -39.66
C TYR A 271 36.70 -16.91 -38.87
N LEU A 272 36.13 -16.70 -37.70
CA LEU A 272 36.75 -15.92 -36.63
C LEU A 272 37.70 -16.86 -35.86
N SER A 273 38.96 -16.47 -35.67
CA SER A 273 39.92 -17.25 -34.89
C SER A 273 40.23 -16.59 -33.55
N VAL A 274 40.29 -17.37 -32.48
CA VAL A 274 40.57 -16.88 -31.13
C VAL A 274 41.67 -17.72 -30.49
N PHE A 275 42.68 -17.05 -29.94
CA PHE A 275 43.83 -17.65 -29.27
C PHE A 275 44.06 -17.01 -27.91
N ILE A 276 44.54 -17.79 -26.95
CA ILE A 276 44.96 -17.37 -25.61
C ILE A 276 46.48 -17.41 -25.56
N LYS A 277 47.08 -16.30 -25.15
CA LYS A 277 48.50 -16.18 -24.85
C LYS A 277 48.68 -16.23 -23.34
N VAL A 278 49.59 -17.08 -22.89
CA VAL A 278 50.16 -17.01 -21.54
C VAL A 278 51.36 -16.08 -21.63
N ILE A 279 51.35 -14.98 -20.87
CA ILE A 279 52.39 -13.94 -20.94
C ILE A 279 53.08 -13.82 -19.57
N PRO A 280 54.30 -13.25 -19.50
CA PRO A 280 55.00 -13.07 -18.24
C PRO A 280 54.18 -12.24 -17.24
N GLY A 281 54.00 -12.77 -16.04
CA GLY A 281 53.22 -12.22 -14.95
C GLY A 281 54.04 -11.94 -13.70
N GLU A 282 53.50 -11.08 -12.83
CA GLU A 282 54.12 -10.69 -11.56
C GLU A 282 54.23 -11.86 -10.55
N TYR A 283 53.39 -12.88 -10.72
CA TYR A 283 53.27 -14.02 -9.79
C TYR A 283 53.98 -15.28 -10.31
N ASP A 284 54.68 -15.21 -11.44
CA ASP A 284 55.22 -16.40 -12.12
C ASP A 284 56.15 -17.24 -11.23
N SER A 285 56.85 -16.61 -10.28
CA SER A 285 57.75 -17.27 -9.33
C SER A 285 57.05 -18.18 -8.32
N ILE A 286 55.76 -17.96 -8.04
CA ILE A 286 54.96 -18.76 -7.08
C ILE A 286 53.98 -19.71 -7.78
N LEU A 287 53.93 -19.68 -9.11
CA LEU A 287 53.02 -20.49 -9.93
C LEU A 287 53.68 -21.81 -10.34
N THR A 288 52.85 -22.83 -10.53
CA THR A 288 53.31 -24.14 -11.02
C THR A 288 53.49 -24.10 -12.53
N TRP A 289 54.61 -24.61 -13.04
CA TRP A 289 54.87 -24.72 -14.47
C TRP A 289 55.20 -26.17 -14.84
N PRO A 290 54.88 -26.63 -16.06
CA PRO A 290 54.25 -25.91 -17.18
C PRO A 290 52.78 -25.55 -16.93
N PHE A 291 52.23 -24.64 -17.75
CA PHE A 291 50.83 -24.21 -17.62
C PHE A 291 49.87 -25.37 -17.93
N ASP A 292 49.09 -25.80 -16.93
CA ASP A 292 48.26 -27.00 -16.99
C ASP A 292 46.75 -26.72 -16.90
N LYS A 293 46.34 -25.44 -16.84
CA LYS A 293 44.94 -25.07 -16.62
C LYS A 293 44.11 -25.22 -17.88
N LYS A 294 42.85 -25.61 -17.71
CA LYS A 294 41.86 -25.68 -18.80
C LYS A 294 41.18 -24.32 -18.93
N ILE A 295 41.17 -23.77 -20.14
CA ILE A 295 40.62 -22.44 -20.41
C ILE A 295 39.41 -22.56 -21.34
N ARG A 296 38.28 -22.05 -20.88
CA ARG A 296 37.04 -21.98 -21.65
C ARG A 296 36.96 -20.62 -22.34
N ILE A 297 36.77 -20.64 -23.65
CA ILE A 297 36.53 -19.45 -24.47
C ILE A 297 35.11 -19.53 -24.99
N SER A 298 34.31 -18.51 -24.72
CA SER A 298 32.90 -18.44 -25.09
C SER A 298 32.61 -17.13 -25.82
N LEU A 299 32.01 -17.21 -27.01
CA LEU A 299 31.36 -16.07 -27.64
C LEU A 299 29.94 -15.96 -27.11
N ILE A 300 29.61 -14.80 -26.52
CA ILE A 300 28.36 -14.61 -25.79
C ILE A 300 27.20 -14.36 -26.76
N ASP A 301 26.12 -15.12 -26.61
CA ASP A 301 24.81 -14.82 -27.22
C ASP A 301 24.12 -13.71 -26.42
N GLN A 302 23.89 -12.56 -27.08
CA GLN A 302 23.37 -11.35 -26.45
C GLN A 302 21.83 -11.31 -26.37
N GLU A 303 21.20 -12.49 -26.28
CA GLU A 303 19.76 -12.62 -26.03
C GLU A 303 19.35 -11.97 -24.70
N VAL A 304 18.20 -11.30 -24.68
CA VAL A 304 17.72 -10.56 -23.50
C VAL A 304 17.36 -11.53 -22.39
N ASN A 305 16.64 -12.61 -22.71
CA ASN A 305 16.37 -13.68 -21.77
C ASN A 305 17.62 -14.57 -21.61
N LYS A 306 18.16 -14.64 -20.39
CA LYS A 306 19.36 -15.42 -20.06
C LYS A 306 19.16 -16.93 -20.25
N GLU A 307 17.96 -17.44 -20.04
CA GLU A 307 17.66 -18.88 -20.17
C GLU A 307 17.75 -19.37 -21.62
N ASN A 308 17.54 -18.46 -22.58
CA ASN A 308 17.59 -18.77 -24.01
C ASN A 308 18.97 -18.54 -24.64
N ARG A 309 19.96 -18.09 -23.85
CA ARG A 309 21.31 -17.80 -24.37
C ARG A 309 22.04 -19.10 -24.66
N VAL A 310 22.56 -19.21 -25.88
CA VAL A 310 23.41 -20.34 -26.29
C VAL A 310 24.76 -19.79 -26.71
N ASN A 311 25.75 -19.82 -25.80
CA ASN A 311 27.10 -19.32 -26.08
C ASN A 311 27.90 -20.33 -26.91
N ALA A 312 28.52 -19.89 -28.00
CA ALA A 312 29.46 -20.72 -28.75
C ALA A 312 30.75 -20.88 -27.94
N THR A 313 31.01 -22.09 -27.44
CA THR A 313 32.05 -22.35 -26.44
C THR A 313 33.02 -23.43 -26.89
N LYS A 314 34.33 -23.19 -26.73
CA LYS A 314 35.40 -24.19 -26.91
C LYS A 314 36.37 -24.15 -25.73
N ILE A 315 36.93 -25.31 -25.39
CA ILE A 315 37.87 -25.46 -24.26
C ILE A 315 39.27 -25.73 -24.81
N VAL A 316 40.23 -24.88 -24.47
CA VAL A 316 41.65 -25.06 -24.76
C VAL A 316 42.24 -25.94 -23.66
N TYR A 317 42.83 -27.06 -24.08
CA TYR A 317 43.57 -27.98 -23.22
C TYR A 317 45.06 -27.75 -23.42
N PHE A 318 45.78 -27.56 -22.31
CA PHE A 318 47.24 -27.38 -22.28
C PHE A 318 47.94 -28.63 -21.75
N GLN A 319 47.19 -29.70 -21.52
CA GLN A 319 47.73 -31.00 -21.09
C GLN A 319 48.69 -31.48 -22.19
N HIS A 320 49.91 -31.85 -21.79
CA HIS A 320 51.05 -32.22 -22.65
C HIS A 320 51.88 -31.08 -23.26
N ASP A 321 51.59 -29.82 -22.93
CA ASP A 321 52.49 -28.73 -23.26
C ASP A 321 53.57 -28.57 -22.16
N ASN A 322 54.80 -28.96 -22.48
CA ASN A 322 55.93 -28.90 -21.54
C ASN A 322 56.69 -27.56 -21.59
N ARG A 323 56.10 -26.51 -22.18
CA ARG A 323 56.78 -25.20 -22.26
C ARG A 323 56.98 -24.59 -20.86
N PRO A 324 58.21 -24.12 -20.56
CA PRO A 324 58.50 -23.45 -19.29
C PRO A 324 57.81 -22.07 -19.24
N CYS A 325 57.88 -21.43 -18.07
CA CYS A 325 57.42 -20.07 -17.87
C CYS A 325 57.96 -19.12 -18.97
N PRO A 326 57.11 -18.40 -19.73
CA PRO A 326 57.56 -17.49 -20.76
C PRO A 326 58.36 -16.33 -20.13
N GLN A 327 59.46 -15.94 -20.77
CA GLN A 327 60.25 -14.75 -20.37
C GLN A 327 59.85 -13.50 -21.17
N THR A 328 59.25 -13.70 -22.34
CA THR A 328 58.74 -12.66 -23.23
C THR A 328 57.35 -13.05 -23.73
N GLU A 329 56.60 -12.09 -24.28
CA GLU A 329 55.28 -12.37 -24.84
C GLU A 329 55.40 -13.28 -26.07
N PRO A 330 54.79 -14.49 -26.06
CA PRO A 330 54.91 -15.42 -27.17
C PRO A 330 54.17 -14.88 -28.40
N GLU A 331 54.74 -15.12 -29.58
CA GLU A 331 54.13 -14.71 -30.85
C GLU A 331 52.81 -15.44 -31.12
N ASN A 332 52.83 -16.75 -30.88
CA ASN A 332 51.70 -17.67 -31.04
C ASN A 332 50.97 -17.91 -29.71
N GLY A 333 49.65 -18.12 -29.79
CA GLY A 333 48.81 -18.50 -28.65
C GLY A 333 48.14 -19.85 -28.88
N TYR A 334 47.41 -20.32 -27.87
CA TYR A 334 46.67 -21.58 -27.87
C TYR A 334 45.21 -21.30 -28.10
N GLY A 335 44.60 -21.96 -29.07
CA GLY A 335 43.20 -21.71 -29.38
C GLY A 335 42.78 -22.34 -30.69
N PHE A 336 41.86 -21.68 -31.37
CA PHE A 336 41.14 -22.27 -32.48
C PHE A 336 41.17 -21.34 -33.69
N GLY A 337 41.80 -21.79 -34.77
CA GLY A 337 41.71 -21.16 -36.09
C GLY A 337 40.26 -21.12 -36.59
N ASN A 338 39.50 -22.18 -36.33
CA ASN A 338 38.12 -22.34 -36.75
C ASN A 338 37.12 -22.10 -35.61
N PHE A 339 37.31 -21.07 -34.77
CA PHE A 339 36.51 -20.91 -33.54
C PHE A 339 35.01 -20.85 -33.83
N ILE A 340 34.58 -19.93 -34.71
CA ILE A 340 33.20 -19.86 -35.23
C ILE A 340 33.22 -19.40 -36.69
N HIS A 341 32.31 -19.93 -37.52
CA HIS A 341 32.17 -19.50 -38.91
C HIS A 341 31.51 -18.12 -38.97
N HIS A 342 31.88 -17.27 -39.94
CA HIS A 342 31.30 -15.93 -40.05
C HIS A 342 29.78 -15.95 -40.29
N ASN A 343 29.29 -16.89 -41.11
CA ASN A 343 27.85 -17.10 -41.28
C ASN A 343 27.16 -17.46 -39.95
N ASP A 344 27.82 -18.22 -39.08
CA ASP A 344 27.26 -18.64 -37.79
C ASP A 344 27.15 -17.46 -36.81
N LEU A 345 27.97 -16.41 -36.96
CA LEU A 345 27.85 -15.18 -36.16
C LEU A 345 26.48 -14.51 -36.32
N GLN A 346 25.84 -14.69 -37.48
CA GLN A 346 24.54 -14.11 -37.80
C GLN A 346 23.37 -15.03 -37.42
N THR A 347 23.62 -16.32 -37.16
CA THR A 347 22.55 -17.29 -36.81
C THR A 347 21.87 -16.99 -35.48
N ARG A 348 22.58 -16.32 -34.57
CA ARG A 348 22.08 -15.88 -33.26
C ARG A 348 22.54 -14.46 -32.96
N LYS A 349 22.20 -13.93 -31.79
CA LYS A 349 22.55 -12.56 -31.37
C LYS A 349 24.00 -12.47 -30.86
N TYR A 350 24.94 -13.13 -31.53
CA TYR A 350 26.37 -13.03 -31.20
C TYR A 350 26.94 -11.66 -31.56
N LEU A 351 26.54 -11.13 -32.73
CA LEU A 351 26.80 -9.75 -33.16
C LEU A 351 25.54 -8.91 -32.98
N LYS A 352 25.59 -7.91 -32.09
CA LYS A 352 24.47 -7.00 -31.82
C LYS A 352 24.98 -5.58 -31.65
N ASN A 353 24.32 -4.63 -32.31
CA ASN A 353 24.74 -3.23 -32.35
C ASN A 353 26.22 -3.06 -32.74
N ASP A 354 26.69 -3.90 -33.68
CA ASP A 354 28.09 -3.96 -34.10
C ASP A 354 29.10 -4.25 -32.97
N ASN A 355 28.68 -4.99 -31.94
CA ASN A 355 29.53 -5.45 -30.85
C ASN A 355 29.51 -6.97 -30.74
N ILE A 356 30.66 -7.55 -30.41
CA ILE A 356 30.79 -8.93 -29.95
C ILE A 356 31.41 -8.98 -28.54
N PHE A 357 31.12 -10.04 -27.80
CA PHE A 357 31.67 -10.26 -26.46
C PHE A 357 32.31 -11.63 -26.38
N ILE A 358 33.61 -11.65 -26.07
CA ILE A 358 34.37 -12.89 -25.85
C ILE A 358 34.61 -13.02 -24.35
N MET A 359 34.06 -14.08 -23.76
CA MET A 359 34.27 -14.45 -22.37
C MET A 359 35.32 -15.54 -22.27
N VAL A 360 36.24 -15.38 -21.33
CA VAL A 360 37.24 -16.38 -20.96
C VAL A 360 37.08 -16.72 -19.50
N SER A 361 36.99 -18.01 -19.18
CA SER A 361 36.88 -18.50 -17.81
C SER A 361 37.72 -19.76 -17.61
N GLN A 362 38.02 -20.09 -16.36
CA GLN A 362 38.61 -21.40 -16.05
C GLN A 362 37.54 -22.49 -16.21
N ALA A 363 37.90 -23.61 -16.86
CA ALA A 363 36.95 -24.61 -17.36
C ALA A 363 36.61 -25.73 -16.40
#